data_AF-A0A3A4VA41-F1
#
_entry.id   AF-A0A3A4VA41-F1
#
_cell.length_a   1.000
_cell.length_b   1.000
_cell.length_c   1.000
_cell.angle_alpha   90.00
_cell.angle_beta   90.00
_cell.angle_gamma   90.00
#
_symmetry.space_group_name_H-M   'P 1'
#
loop_
_entity.id
_entity.type
_entity.pdbx_description
1 polymer ?
#
loop_
_entity_poly.entity_id
_entity_poly.type
_entity_poly.pdbx_seq_one_letter_code
_entity_poly.pdbx_strand_id
1 'polypeptide(L)'
;MHKEKHPLFNFFMQAGLLVFTAGGFLLTGMKMPEYGLISNLVAEVFWLYASYRAWKEADQYGIMINTVIITIVVIYGVLNYWVL
;
A
#
# COMPACT_ATOMS: atom_id res chain seq x y z
N MET A 1 13.38 18.30 -12.10
CA MET A 1 12.08 17.59 -12.10
C MET A 1 11.98 16.77 -13.38
N HIS A 2 12.19 15.46 -13.30
CA HIS A 2 11.95 14.57 -14.44
C HIS A 2 10.43 14.56 -14.66
N LYS A 3 9.94 15.08 -15.80
CA LYS A 3 8.51 15.05 -16.13
C LYS A 3 8.05 13.60 -16.12
N GLU A 4 7.02 13.29 -15.34
CA GLU A 4 6.43 11.96 -15.38
C GLU A 4 5.98 11.62 -16.78
N LYS A 5 6.43 10.47 -17.29
CA LYS A 5 6.05 10.01 -18.63
C LYS A 5 4.54 9.68 -18.72
N HIS A 6 3.87 9.44 -17.58
CA HIS A 6 2.45 9.08 -17.53
C HIS A 6 1.74 9.72 -16.31
N PRO A 7 1.32 11.00 -16.40
CA PRO A 7 0.70 11.72 -15.27
C PRO A 7 -0.61 11.12 -14.79
N LEU A 8 -1.41 10.53 -15.70
CA LEU A 8 -2.66 9.86 -15.33
C LEU A 8 -2.42 8.58 -14.53
N PHE A 9 -1.35 7.84 -14.86
CA PHE A 9 -0.98 6.63 -14.13
C PHE A 9 -0.55 6.97 -12.71
N ASN A 10 0.34 7.95 -12.52
CA ASN A 10 0.74 8.37 -11.19
C ASN A 10 -0.44 8.91 -10.37
N PHE A 11 -1.33 9.69 -10.98
CA PHE A 11 -2.57 10.12 -10.32
C PHE A 11 -3.38 8.92 -9.82
N PHE A 12 -3.60 7.90 -10.67
CA PHE A 12 -4.29 6.68 -10.25
C PHE A 12 -3.57 5.97 -9.10
N MET A 13 -2.24 5.86 -9.18
CA MET A 13 -1.45 5.22 -8.13
C MET A 13 -1.57 5.94 -6.78
N GLN A 14 -1.50 7.28 -6.78
CA GLN A 14 -1.62 8.08 -5.56
C GLN A 14 -3.05 8.14 -5.01
N ALA A 15 -4.05 8.24 -5.89
CA ALA A 15 -5.44 8.18 -5.47
C ALA A 15 -5.79 6.82 -4.86
N GLY A 16 -5.37 5.73 -5.50
CA GLY A 16 -5.52 4.37 -4.97
C GLY A 16 -4.83 4.20 -3.63
N LEU A 17 -3.58 4.68 -3.50
CA LEU A 17 -2.85 4.67 -2.23
C LEU A 17 -3.67 5.29 -1.10
N LEU A 18 -4.19 6.50 -1.32
CA LEU A 18 -4.98 7.23 -0.34
C LEU A 18 -6.27 6.48 0.01
N VAL A 19 -7.03 6.07 -1.00
CA VAL A 19 -8.35 5.43 -0.83
C VAL A 19 -8.22 4.11 -0.08
N PHE A 20 -7.31 3.23 -0.49
CA PHE A 20 -7.18 1.90 0.12
C PHE A 20 -6.52 1.92 1.49
N THR A 21 -5.57 2.84 1.73
CA THR A 21 -4.97 3.02 3.06
C THR A 21 -5.99 3.57 4.05
N ALA A 22 -6.69 4.65 3.69
CA ALA A 22 -7.72 5.24 4.55
C ALA A 22 -8.89 4.27 4.76
N GLY A 23 -9.33 3.59 3.70
CA GLY A 23 -10.35 2.55 3.75
C GLY A 23 -9.94 1.39 4.67
N GLY A 24 -8.70 0.92 4.58
CA GLY A 24 -8.18 -0.14 5.44
C GLY A 24 -8.21 0.23 6.92
N PHE A 25 -7.78 1.44 7.27
CA PHE A 25 -7.88 1.94 8.65
C PHE A 25 -9.32 2.11 9.12
N LEU A 26 -10.19 2.67 8.27
CA LEU A 26 -11.59 2.91 8.59
C LEU A 26 -12.33 1.59 8.85
N LEU A 27 -12.19 0.60 7.95
CA LEU A 27 -12.84 -0.70 8.09
C LEU A 27 -12.35 -1.44 9.34
N THR A 28 -11.03 -1.43 9.58
CA THR A 28 -10.45 -1.99 10.80
C THR A 28 -11.01 -1.31 12.05
N GLY A 29 -11.07 0.03 12.06
CA GLY A 29 -11.62 0.82 13.16
C GLY A 29 -13.12 0.61 13.40
N MET A 30 -13.88 0.30 12.34
CA MET A 30 -15.30 -0.06 12.41
C MET A 30 -15.55 -1.50 12.88
N LYS A 31 -14.52 -2.21 13.36
CA LYS A 31 -14.60 -3.62 13.77
C LYS A 31 -14.98 -4.56 12.60
N MET A 32 -14.56 -4.21 11.40
CA MET A 32 -14.64 -5.06 10.19
C MET A 32 -13.22 -5.42 9.72
N PRO A 33 -12.43 -6.13 10.54
CA PRO A 33 -11.01 -6.40 10.26
C PRO A 33 -10.79 -7.22 9.00
N GLU A 34 -11.73 -8.06 8.58
CA GLU A 34 -11.68 -8.82 7.34
C GLU A 34 -11.65 -7.90 6.11
N TYR A 35 -12.53 -6.92 6.04
CA TYR A 35 -12.53 -5.98 4.93
C TYR A 35 -11.36 -5.00 5.04
N GLY A 36 -10.94 -4.67 6.26
CA GLY A 36 -9.74 -3.85 6.53
C GLY A 36 -8.45 -4.50 6.05
N LEU A 37 -8.26 -5.80 6.32
CA LEU A 37 -7.10 -6.57 5.88
C LEU A 37 -7.05 -6.70 4.35
N ILE A 38 -8.17 -6.97 3.69
CA ILE A 38 -8.23 -7.00 2.22
C ILE A 38 -7.91 -5.63 1.64
N SER A 39 -8.49 -4.55 2.19
CA SER A 39 -8.21 -3.18 1.73
C SER A 39 -6.74 -2.83 1.90
N ASN A 40 -6.12 -3.19 3.03
CA ASN A 40 -4.69 -2.99 3.25
C ASN A 40 -3.84 -3.83 2.29
N LEU A 41 -4.22 -5.08 2.00
CA LEU A 41 -3.49 -5.91 1.02
C LEU A 41 -3.50 -5.26 -0.38
N VAL A 42 -4.64 -4.68 -0.78
CA VAL A 42 -4.73 -3.93 -2.03
C VAL A 42 -3.91 -2.64 -1.97
N ALA A 43 -3.89 -1.95 -0.82
CA ALA A 43 -3.08 -0.76 -0.59
C ALA A 43 -1.57 -1.02 -0.81
N GLU A 44 -1.08 -2.21 -0.47
CA GLU A 44 0.33 -2.58 -0.62
C GLU A 44 0.82 -2.51 -2.08
N VAL A 45 -0.05 -2.76 -3.07
CA VAL A 45 0.31 -2.57 -4.50
C VAL A 45 0.69 -1.11 -4.79
N PHE A 46 -0.06 -0.17 -4.20
CA PHE A 46 0.19 1.25 -4.36
C PHE A 46 1.39 1.72 -3.54
N TRP A 47 1.54 1.19 -2.31
CA TRP A 47 2.70 1.46 -1.47
C TRP A 47 3.99 0.97 -2.11
N LEU A 48 4.01 -0.21 -2.74
CA LEU A 48 5.19 -0.73 -3.43
C LEU A 48 5.62 0.18 -4.58
N TYR A 49 4.67 0.69 -5.37
CA TYR A 49 4.96 1.68 -6.40
C TYR A 49 5.49 2.99 -5.81
N ALA A 50 4.80 3.55 -4.82
CA ALA A 50 5.15 4.83 -4.22
C ALA A 50 6.53 4.77 -3.54
N SER A 51 6.79 3.71 -2.79
CA SER A 51 8.05 3.49 -2.10
C SER A 51 9.21 3.21 -3.06
N TYR A 52 8.97 2.49 -4.16
CA TYR A 52 9.95 2.33 -5.24
C TYR A 52 10.32 3.68 -5.87
N ARG A 53 9.34 4.53 -6.18
CA ARG A 53 9.58 5.88 -6.72
C ARG A 53 10.35 6.73 -5.72
N ALA A 54 9.96 6.74 -4.46
CA ALA A 54 10.65 7.46 -3.39
C ALA A 54 12.11 7.00 -3.21
N TRP A 55 12.35 5.69 -3.31
CA TRP A 55 13.70 5.15 -3.32
C TRP A 55 14.50 5.65 -4.53
N LYS A 56 13.95 5.54 -5.75
CA LYS A 56 14.68 5.90 -6.98
C LYS A 56 14.90 7.41 -7.17
N GLU A 57 14.01 8.25 -6.67
CA GLU A 57 14.05 9.70 -6.91
C GLU A 57 14.61 10.50 -5.74
N ALA A 58 14.53 9.97 -4.52
CA ALA A 58 14.91 10.68 -3.30
C ALA A 58 15.79 9.85 -2.36
N ASP A 59 16.35 8.73 -2.83
CA ASP A 59 17.22 7.83 -2.07
C ASP A 59 16.61 7.37 -0.73
N GLN A 60 15.28 7.28 -0.66
CA GLN A 60 14.58 6.78 0.53
C GLN A 60 14.57 5.26 0.56
N TYR A 61 15.69 4.62 0.91
CA TYR A 61 15.76 3.15 1.01
C TYR A 61 14.85 2.59 2.12
N GLY A 62 14.74 3.34 3.23
CA GLY A 62 13.97 2.90 4.39
C GLY A 62 12.48 2.69 4.10
N ILE A 63 11.86 3.55 3.28
CA ILE A 63 10.44 3.41 2.95
C ILE A 63 10.20 2.16 2.09
N MET A 64 11.08 1.86 1.14
CA MET A 64 10.98 0.65 0.31
C MET A 64 11.09 -0.62 1.15
N ILE A 65 12.10 -0.69 2.03
CA ILE A 65 12.29 -1.86 2.90
C ILE A 65 11.09 -2.03 3.83
N ASN A 66 10.64 -0.95 4.46
CA ASN A 66 9.47 -0.97 5.34
C ASN A 66 8.22 -1.44 4.60
N THR A 67 7.96 -0.92 3.40
CA THR A 67 6.83 -1.38 2.59
C THR A 67 6.92 -2.87 2.29
N VAL A 68 8.06 -3.39 1.85
CA VAL A 68 8.21 -4.85 1.60
C VAL A 68 7.90 -5.67 2.85
N ILE A 69 8.37 -5.24 4.02
CA ILE A 69 8.09 -5.92 5.29
C ILE A 69 6.59 -5.86 5.63
N ILE A 70 5.96 -4.69 5.51
CA ILE A 70 4.52 -4.54 5.76
C ILE A 70 3.72 -5.40 4.78
N THR A 71 4.10 -5.44 3.50
CA THR A 71 3.46 -6.31 2.51
C THR A 71 3.46 -7.77 2.97
N ILE A 72 4.59 -8.27 3.47
CA ILE A 72 4.70 -9.64 4.00
C ILE A 72 3.78 -9.83 5.22
N VAL A 73 3.76 -8.87 6.15
CA VAL A 73 2.91 -8.93 7.35
C VAL A 73 1.43 -8.93 6.98
N VAL A 74 1.01 -8.10 6.02
CA VAL A 74 -0.39 -8.02 5.56
C VAL A 74 -0.79 -9.29 4.82
N ILE A 75 0.07 -9.84 3.95
CA ILE A 75 -0.16 -11.15 3.32
C ILE A 75 -0.33 -12.22 4.40
N TYR A 76 0.55 -12.25 5.41
CA TYR A 76 0.43 -13.20 6.51
C TYR A 76 -0.86 -13.00 7.31
N GLY A 77 -1.25 -11.76 7.59
CA GLY A 77 -2.52 -11.45 8.26
C GLY A 77 -3.74 -11.93 7.47
N VAL A 78 -3.71 -11.81 6.14
CA VAL A 78 -4.76 -12.36 5.26
C VAL A 78 -4.74 -13.89 5.24
N LEU A 79 -3.59 -14.53 5.16
CA LEU A 79 -3.57 -16.00 5.25
C LEU A 79 -4.05 -16.48 6.63
N ASN A 80 -3.67 -15.78 7.69
CA ASN A 80 -4.05 -16.15 9.04
C ASN A 80 -5.55 -15.94 9.33
N TYR A 81 -6.19 -14.94 8.72
CA TYR A 81 -7.61 -14.68 9.01
C TYR A 81 -8.55 -15.58 8.21
N TRP A 82 -8.21 -15.98 6.98
CA TRP A 82 -9.10 -16.75 6.11
C TRP A 82 -8.72 -18.23 5.93
N VAL A 83 -7.47 -18.63 6.19
CA VAL A 83 -6.98 -19.99 5.89
C VAL A 83 -6.62 -20.78 7.15
N LEU A 84 -5.99 -20.14 8.15
CA LEU A 84 -5.55 -20.77 9.40
C LEU A 84 -6.60 -20.62 10.50
#